data_AF-A0A7Y0X6I2-F1
#
_entry.id   AF-A0A7Y0X6I2-F1
#
_cell.length_a   1.000
_cell.length_b   1.000
_cell.length_c   1.000
_cell.angle_alpha   90.00
_cell.angle_beta   90.00
_cell.angle_gamma   90.00
#
_symmetry.space_group_name_H-M   'P 1'
#
loop_
_entity.id
_entity.type
_entity.pdbx_description
1 polymer ?
#
loop_
_entity_poly.entity_id
_entity_poly.type
_entity_poly.pdbx_seq_one_letter_code
_entity_poly.pdbx_strand_id
1 'polypeptide(L)'
;MNVLLNQLWNEKGNNSTIDDFAEMCKADPEPRVKDIGFQLEPWCKDGPYGEFFDDKNPPVDFSGDFVVIELEELKSRKQLQIAVLLQCISCIQHEMFLSGKDRNKLFILDEAWEYIKIKGGA
;
A
#
# COMPACT_ATOMS: atom_id res chain seq x y z
N MET A 1 -6.99 2.76 -16.24
CA MET A 1 -6.34 2.75 -14.90
C MET A 1 -5.34 3.88 -14.71
N ASN A 2 -4.21 3.94 -15.44
CA ASN A 2 -3.27 5.08 -15.33
C ASN A 2 -3.92 6.45 -15.62
N VAL A 3 -4.89 6.50 -16.52
CA VAL A 3 -5.67 7.72 -16.79
C VAL A 3 -6.48 8.15 -15.57
N LEU A 4 -7.18 7.22 -14.91
CA LEU A 4 -7.98 7.51 -13.71
C LEU A 4 -7.12 7.91 -12.52
N LEU A 5 -5.98 7.23 -12.31
CA LEU A 5 -5.03 7.59 -11.25
C LEU A 5 -4.46 9.00 -11.48
N ASN A 6 -4.06 9.32 -12.70
CA ASN A 6 -3.57 10.66 -13.03
C ASN A 6 -4.66 11.73 -12.86
N GLN A 7 -5.90 11.41 -13.23
CA GLN A 7 -7.03 12.30 -13.01
C GLN A 7 -7.26 12.56 -11.52
N LEU A 8 -7.33 11.50 -10.70
CA LEU A 8 -7.48 11.60 -9.26
C LEU A 8 -6.36 12.43 -8.62
N TRP A 9 -5.12 12.18 -9.04
CA TRP A 9 -3.96 12.95 -8.58
C TRP A 9 -4.07 14.43 -8.93
N ASN A 10 -4.49 14.77 -10.15
CA ASN A 10 -4.67 16.17 -10.57
C ASN A 10 -5.80 16.87 -9.81
N GLU A 11 -6.85 16.14 -9.41
CA GLU A 11 -8.00 16.69 -8.70
C GLU A 11 -7.75 16.84 -7.19
N LYS A 12 -7.14 15.84 -6.54
CA LYS A 12 -7.03 15.77 -5.08
C LYS A 12 -5.60 15.72 -4.55
N GLY A 13 -4.62 15.34 -5.36
CA GLY A 13 -3.23 15.18 -4.96
C GLY A 13 -3.09 14.33 -3.69
N ASN A 14 -2.37 14.84 -2.69
CA ASN A 14 -2.14 14.16 -1.41
C ASN A 14 -3.41 13.93 -0.57
N ASN A 15 -4.55 14.55 -0.93
CA ASN A 15 -5.82 14.33 -0.24
C ASN A 15 -6.67 13.22 -0.88
N SER A 16 -6.16 12.54 -1.91
CA SER A 16 -6.85 11.39 -2.50
C SER A 16 -6.82 10.18 -1.58
N THR A 17 -7.92 9.45 -1.49
CA THR A 17 -8.01 8.20 -0.73
C THR A 17 -8.24 6.98 -1.63
N ILE A 18 -8.14 5.78 -1.06
CA ILE A 18 -8.50 4.54 -1.76
C ILE A 18 -10.00 4.50 -2.09
N ASP A 19 -10.85 5.07 -1.24
CA ASP A 19 -12.29 5.24 -1.49
C ASP A 19 -12.54 6.04 -2.77
N ASP A 20 -11.82 7.15 -2.95
CA ASP A 20 -11.96 7.99 -4.14
C ASP A 20 -11.65 7.20 -5.41
N PHE A 21 -10.56 6.43 -5.39
CA PHE A 21 -10.15 5.65 -6.54
C PHE A 21 -11.12 4.48 -6.81
N ALA A 22 -11.62 3.84 -5.76
CA ALA A 22 -12.59 2.76 -5.88
C ALA A 22 -13.90 3.27 -6.51
N GLU A 23 -14.43 4.40 -6.06
CA GLU A 23 -15.65 4.99 -6.61
C GLU A 23 -15.47 5.49 -8.05
N MET A 24 -14.32 6.09 -8.38
CA MET A 24 -13.98 6.42 -9.77
C MET A 24 -13.94 5.18 -10.67
N CYS A 25 -13.38 4.07 -10.19
CA CYS A 25 -13.36 2.82 -10.93
C CYS A 25 -14.77 2.22 -11.10
N LYS A 26 -15.62 2.27 -10.07
CA LYS A 26 -17.02 1.78 -10.14
C LYS A 26 -17.89 2.61 -11.08
N ALA A 27 -17.55 3.88 -11.29
CA ALA A 27 -18.24 4.76 -12.23
C ALA A 27 -17.79 4.58 -13.69
N ASP A 28 -16.69 3.87 -13.94
CA ASP A 28 -16.14 3.69 -15.29
C ASP A 28 -17.06 2.79 -16.15
N PRO A 29 -17.30 3.15 -17.43
CA PRO A 29 -18.10 2.34 -18.33
C PRO A 29 -17.45 1.00 -18.72
N GLU A 30 -16.13 0.87 -18.61
CA GLU A 30 -15.40 -0.37 -18.90
C GLU A 30 -15.59 -1.38 -17.76
N PRO A 31 -16.23 -2.56 -18.02
CA PRO A 31 -16.55 -3.52 -16.96
C PRO A 31 -15.33 -3.99 -16.15
N ARG A 32 -14.17 -4.14 -16.80
CA ARG A 32 -12.93 -4.56 -16.11
C ARG A 32 -12.44 -3.55 -15.09
N VAL A 33 -12.62 -2.26 -15.36
CA VAL A 33 -12.27 -1.20 -14.42
C VAL A 33 -13.26 -1.19 -13.26
N LYS A 34 -14.54 -1.42 -13.56
CA LYS A 34 -15.59 -1.57 -12.56
C LYS A 34 -15.31 -2.69 -11.56
N ASP A 35 -14.89 -3.85 -12.06
CA ASP A 35 -14.53 -5.01 -11.23
C ASP A 35 -13.41 -4.67 -10.24
N ILE A 36 -12.43 -3.87 -10.67
CA ILE A 36 -11.35 -3.40 -9.78
C ILE A 36 -11.90 -2.50 -8.68
N GLY A 37 -12.83 -1.60 -9.01
CA GLY A 37 -13.51 -0.76 -8.02
C GLY A 37 -14.19 -1.58 -6.93
N PHE A 38 -14.84 -2.68 -7.28
CA PHE A 38 -15.43 -3.62 -6.29
C PHE A 38 -14.36 -4.40 -5.51
N GLN A 39 -13.27 -4.82 -6.16
CA GLN A 39 -12.16 -5.53 -5.48
C GLN A 39 -11.43 -4.64 -4.47
N LEU A 40 -11.54 -3.31 -4.60
CA LEU A 40 -10.97 -2.35 -3.65
C LEU A 40 -11.84 -2.10 -2.41
N GLU A 41 -13.11 -2.54 -2.40
CA GLU A 41 -14.02 -2.32 -1.26
C GLU A 41 -13.49 -2.79 0.09
N PRO A 42 -12.77 -3.93 0.21
CA PRO A 42 -12.22 -4.35 1.49
C PRO A 42 -11.29 -3.34 2.17
N TRP A 43 -10.67 -2.46 1.37
CA TRP A 43 -9.69 -1.46 1.79
C TRP A 43 -10.28 -0.06 1.95
N CYS A 44 -11.49 0.17 1.45
CA CYS A 44 -12.22 1.42 1.65
C CYS A 44 -12.66 1.55 3.12
N LYS A 45 -13.03 2.76 3.55
CA LYS A 45 -13.35 3.07 4.96
C LYS A 45 -14.38 2.15 5.63
N ASP A 46 -15.34 1.65 4.86
CA ASP A 46 -16.43 0.78 5.31
C ASP A 46 -16.07 -0.73 5.20
N GLY A 47 -14.89 -1.04 4.67
CA GLY A 47 -14.37 -2.39 4.52
C GLY A 47 -13.62 -2.90 5.75
N PRO A 48 -13.39 -4.23 5.85
CA PRO A 48 -12.67 -4.86 6.96
C PRO A 48 -11.24 -4.36 7.21
N TYR A 49 -10.62 -3.70 6.23
CA TYR A 49 -9.27 -3.13 6.35
C TYR A 49 -9.25 -1.60 6.34
N GLY A 50 -10.42 -0.94 6.28
CA GLY A 50 -10.52 0.52 6.13
C GLY A 50 -9.79 1.31 7.21
N GLU A 51 -9.75 0.80 8.44
CA GLU A 51 -9.04 1.43 9.57
C GLU A 51 -7.53 1.60 9.34
N PHE A 52 -6.92 0.84 8.42
CA PHE A 52 -5.48 0.90 8.12
C PHE A 52 -5.13 1.80 6.92
N PHE A 53 -6.12 2.14 6.10
CA PHE A 53 -5.93 2.90 4.85
C PHE A 53 -6.77 4.18 4.81
N ASP A 54 -7.28 4.61 5.96
CA ASP A 54 -8.00 5.87 6.09
C ASP A 54 -7.06 7.08 6.15
N ASP A 55 -7.63 8.27 6.01
CA ASP A 55 -6.96 9.56 6.03
C ASP A 55 -6.92 10.20 7.44
N LYS A 56 -7.31 9.45 8.49
CA LYS A 56 -7.36 9.98 9.85
C LYS A 56 -6.00 10.00 10.53
N ASN A 57 -5.11 9.12 10.09
CA ASN A 57 -3.75 8.99 10.63
C ASN A 57 -2.73 9.55 9.63
N PRO A 58 -1.65 10.18 10.10
CA PRO A 58 -0.57 10.60 9.22
C PRO A 58 0.11 9.38 8.56
N PRO A 59 0.70 9.54 7.36
CA PRO A 59 1.53 8.51 6.76
C PRO A 59 2.66 8.08 7.71
N VAL A 60 3.04 6.80 7.63
CA VAL A 60 4.18 6.27 8.40
C VAL A 60 5.47 6.95 7.93
N ASP A 61 6.27 7.43 8.88
CA ASP A 61 7.56 8.06 8.62
C ASP A 61 8.68 7.01 8.60
N PHE A 62 9.41 6.94 7.50
CA PHE A 62 10.54 6.02 7.28
C PHE A 62 11.89 6.74 7.20
N SER A 63 11.95 8.05 7.48
CA SER A 63 13.16 8.88 7.33
C SER A 63 14.18 8.71 8.47
N GLY A 64 13.85 7.93 9.50
CA GLY A 64 14.72 7.68 10.65
C GLY A 64 15.98 6.89 10.30
N ASP A 65 17.06 7.13 11.06
CA ASP A 65 18.33 6.40 10.91
C ASP A 65 18.25 4.92 11.35
N PHE A 66 17.27 4.60 12.20
CA PHE A 66 16.98 3.24 12.65
C PHE A 66 15.47 3.07 12.79
N VAL A 67 14.87 2.32 11.87
CA VAL A 67 13.42 2.08 11.80
C VAL A 67 13.15 0.60 12.01
N VAL A 68 12.25 0.29 12.94
CA VAL A 68 11.77 -1.07 13.21
C VAL A 68 10.26 -1.09 13.02
N ILE A 69 9.77 -2.10 12.31
CA ILE A 69 8.34 -2.26 11.99
C ILE A 69 7.91 -3.63 12.49
N GLU A 70 6.93 -3.65 13.37
CA GLU A 70 6.36 -4.88 13.90
C GLU A 70 5.00 -5.17 13.25
N LEU A 71 4.88 -6.35 12.64
CA LEU A 71 3.66 -6.80 11.95
C LEU A 71 2.97 -7.98 12.66
N GLU A 72 3.29 -8.20 13.94
CA GLU A 72 2.78 -9.33 14.73
C GLU A 72 1.25 -9.29 14.88
N GLU A 73 0.70 -8.12 15.20
CA GLU A 73 -0.75 -7.91 15.34
C GLU A 73 -1.53 -8.21 14.05
N LEU A 74 -0.85 -8.15 12.89
CA LEU A 74 -1.45 -8.43 11.60
C LEU A 74 -1.40 -9.91 11.20
N LYS A 75 -0.71 -10.79 11.95
CA LYS A 75 -0.56 -12.23 11.61
C LYS A 75 -1.90 -12.95 11.46
N SER A 76 -2.94 -12.51 12.18
CA SER A 76 -4.29 -13.06 12.07
C SER A 76 -4.99 -12.72 10.75
N ARG A 77 -4.57 -11.64 10.07
CA ARG A 77 -5.15 -11.08 8.84
C ARG A 77 -4.12 -11.13 7.69
N LYS A 78 -3.84 -12.32 7.16
CA LYS A 78 -2.74 -12.55 6.19
C LYS A 78 -2.75 -11.63 4.96
N GLN A 79 -3.91 -11.35 4.36
CA GLN A 79 -3.98 -10.46 3.19
C GLN A 79 -3.59 -9.02 3.55
N LEU A 80 -4.08 -8.51 4.68
CA LEU A 80 -3.70 -7.21 5.21
C LEU A 80 -2.22 -7.16 5.53
N GLN A 81 -1.69 -8.19 6.20
CA GLN A 81 -0.27 -8.28 6.54
C GLN A 81 0.62 -8.19 5.30
N ILE A 82 0.27 -8.91 4.22
CA ILE A 82 1.01 -8.86 2.95
C ILE A 82 0.92 -7.46 2.32
N ALA A 83 -0.26 -6.85 2.28
CA ALA A 83 -0.43 -5.52 1.70
C ALA A 83 0.39 -4.46 2.46
N VAL A 84 0.34 -4.48 3.79
CA VAL A 84 1.12 -3.59 4.65
C VAL A 84 2.63 -3.82 4.46
N LEU A 85 3.08 -5.08 4.44
CA LEU A 85 4.49 -5.39 4.23
C LEU A 85 5.00 -4.86 2.88
N LEU A 86 4.24 -5.09 1.79
CA LEU A 86 4.61 -4.58 0.46
C LEU A 86 4.66 -3.05 0.43
N GLN A 87 3.71 -2.38 1.10
CA GLN A 87 3.70 -0.93 1.24
C GLN A 87 4.94 -0.43 2.00
N CYS A 88 5.26 -1.04 3.14
CA CYS A 88 6.45 -0.70 3.92
C CYS A 88 7.73 -0.88 3.10
N ILE A 89 7.88 -1.99 2.36
CA ILE A 89 9.03 -2.22 1.49
C ILE A 89 9.13 -1.11 0.43
N SER A 90 8.01 -0.72 -0.19
CA SER A 90 7.99 0.35 -1.19
C SER A 90 8.44 1.70 -0.61
N CYS A 91 7.94 2.06 0.58
CA CYS A 91 8.34 3.29 1.27
C CYS A 91 9.83 3.26 1.68
N ILE A 92 10.31 2.14 2.23
CA ILE A 92 11.72 1.97 2.60
C ILE A 92 12.60 2.08 1.36
N GLN A 93 12.23 1.47 0.24
CA GLN A 93 12.97 1.58 -1.02
C GLN A 93 13.01 3.03 -1.53
N HIS A 94 11.91 3.77 -1.40
CA HIS A 94 11.85 5.18 -1.76
C HIS A 94 12.79 6.03 -0.88
N GLU A 95 12.74 5.87 0.44
CA GLU A 95 13.63 6.59 1.37
C GLU A 95 15.10 6.20 1.17
N MET A 96 15.39 4.92 0.93
CA MET A 96 16.74 4.46 0.57
C MET A 96 17.20 5.01 -0.78
N PHE A 97 16.30 5.37 -1.69
CA PHE A 97 16.68 6.04 -2.92
C PHE A 97 17.00 7.53 -2.68
N LEU A 98 16.17 8.23 -1.90
CA LEU A 98 16.32 9.66 -1.63
C LEU A 98 17.55 9.99 -0.75
N SER A 99 17.90 9.12 0.20
CA SER A 99 18.98 9.35 1.18
C SER A 99 20.41 9.22 0.63
N GLY A 100 20.62 9.30 -0.69
CA GLY A 100 21.95 9.37 -1.31
C GLY A 100 22.76 8.07 -1.32
N LYS A 101 24.00 8.07 -1.84
CA LYS A 101 24.89 6.88 -1.87
C LYS A 101 26.03 6.95 -0.85
N ASP A 102 26.12 8.06 -0.15
CA ASP A 102 27.12 8.41 0.86
C ASP A 102 26.87 7.70 2.20
N ARG A 103 25.66 7.15 2.40
CA ARG A 103 25.28 6.38 3.58
C ARG A 103 25.23 4.88 3.29
N ASN A 104 25.79 4.08 4.18
CA ASN A 104 25.57 2.62 4.18
C ASN A 104 24.13 2.32 4.63
N LYS A 105 23.45 1.41 3.92
CA LYS A 105 22.04 1.09 4.14
C LYS A 105 21.89 -0.40 4.31
N LEU A 106 21.02 -0.79 5.24
CA LEU A 106 20.72 -2.19 5.50
C LEU A 106 19.21 -2.34 5.63
N PHE A 107 18.66 -3.31 4.89
CA PHE A 107 17.28 -3.75 5.01
C PHE A 107 17.29 -5.19 5.53
N ILE A 108 16.60 -5.44 6.63
CA ILE A 108 16.45 -6.76 7.23
C ILE A 108 14.96 -7.09 7.24
N LEU A 109 14.62 -8.25 6.71
CA LEU A 109 13.28 -8.82 6.78
C LEU A 109 13.34 -10.10 7.59
N ASP A 110 12.79 -10.07 8.80
CA ASP A 110 12.63 -11.27 9.61
C ASP A 110 11.48 -12.13 9.06
N GLU A 111 11.57 -13.44 9.25
CA GLU A 111 10.61 -14.44 8.76
C GLU A 111 10.32 -14.34 7.24
N ALA A 112 11.30 -13.87 6.46
CA ALA A 112 11.16 -13.68 5.01
C ALA A 112 10.67 -14.93 4.25
N TRP A 113 10.94 -16.12 4.79
CA TRP A 113 10.49 -17.39 4.21
C TRP A 113 8.96 -17.50 4.14
N GLU A 114 8.20 -16.84 5.01
CA GLU A 114 6.73 -16.82 4.97
C GLU A 114 6.23 -16.15 3.70
N TYR A 115 6.99 -15.15 3.22
CA TYR A 115 6.65 -14.32 2.06
C TYR A 115 7.28 -14.81 0.75
N ILE A 116 8.43 -15.49 0.81
CA ILE A 116 9.13 -16.07 -0.35
C ILE A 116 8.45 -17.34 -0.87
N LYS A 117 7.54 -17.94 -0.09
CA LYS A 117 6.79 -19.17 -0.44
C LYS A 117 5.75 -19.01 -1.55
N ILE A 118 5.74 -17.90 -2.30
CA ILE A 118 5.00 -17.80 -3.56
C ILE A 118 5.64 -18.81 -4.54
N LYS A 119 5.19 -20.07 -4.46
CA LYS A 119 5.44 -21.09 -5.46
C LYS A 119 4.91 -20.55 -6.79
N GLY A 120 5.74 -20.66 -7.82
CA GLY A 120 5.56 -20.09 -9.15
C GLY A 120 4.12 -20.01 -9.64
N GLY A 121 3.71 -18.80 -9.99
CA GLY A 121 2.58 -18.54 -10.88
C GLY A 121 3.11 -18.24 -12.28
N ALA A 122 3.38 -19.32 -13.02
CA ALA A 122 3.61 -19.52 -14.46
C ALA A 122 4.75 -20.51 -14.70
#